data_AF-A0A3M2ENT9-F1
#
_entry.id   AF-A0A3M2ENT9-F1
#
_cell.length_a   1.000
_cell.length_b   1.000
_cell.length_c   1.000
_cell.angle_alpha   90.00
_cell.angle_beta   90.00
_cell.angle_gamma   90.00
#
_symmetry.space_group_name_H-M   'P 1'
#
loop_
_entity.id
_entity.type
_entity.pdbx_description
1 polymer ?
#
loop_
_entity_poly.entity_id
_entity_poly.type
_entity_poly.pdbx_seq_one_letter_code
_entity_poly.pdbx_strand_id
1 'polypeptide(L)'
;MSGILALWYLDGRPVETATLDRMAAAMPYRGPDGITVEADGAIGLGQLRLHTTPEAIGAPLPRWSADRRCALVADARLDNRTDLIDVLALPSDAPDSHLLLAAYERWGPACVDHLMGDFAFVVWDARARRLVAGRDHFGMRPLYYV
;
A
#
# COMPACT_ATOMS: atom_id res chain seq x y z
N MET A 1 11.73 -5.65 6.16
CA MET A 1 10.56 -4.78 6.02
C MET A 1 10.72 -4.07 4.69
N SER A 2 9.69 -4.09 3.85
CA SER A 2 9.69 -3.27 2.64
C SER A 2 9.68 -1.78 3.03
N GLY A 3 9.92 -0.91 2.05
CA GLY A 3 9.69 0.52 2.17
C GLY A 3 8.46 0.91 1.37
N ILE A 4 7.69 1.87 1.87
CA ILE A 4 6.58 2.48 1.12
C ILE A 4 6.75 3.99 1.12
N LEU A 5 6.27 4.63 0.05
CA LEU A 5 6.25 6.07 -0.06
C LEU A 5 4.94 6.52 -0.73
N ALA A 6 4.45 7.68 -0.30
CA ALA A 6 3.31 8.36 -0.88
C ALA A 6 3.54 9.87 -0.84
N LEU A 7 3.12 10.57 -1.88
CA LEU A 7 3.18 12.02 -2.00
C LEU A 7 1.88 12.51 -2.63
N TRP A 8 1.29 13.53 -2.02
CA TRP A 8 0.15 14.23 -2.61
C TRP A 8 0.39 15.73 -2.53
N TYR A 9 0.37 16.39 -3.69
CA TYR A 9 0.34 17.84 -3.75
C TYR A 9 -1.10 18.35 -3.69
N LEU A 10 -1.45 18.97 -2.56
CA LEU A 10 -2.80 19.51 -2.29
C LEU A 10 -3.17 20.67 -3.21
N ASP A 11 -2.18 21.39 -3.77
CA ASP A 11 -2.36 22.45 -4.76
C ASP A 11 -2.68 21.90 -6.17
N GLY A 12 -2.69 20.58 -6.34
CA GLY A 12 -3.02 19.92 -7.59
C GLY A 12 -1.90 19.88 -8.62
N ARG A 13 -0.70 20.38 -8.31
CA ARG A 13 0.44 20.27 -9.23
C ARG A 13 0.81 18.79 -9.44
N PRO A 14 1.27 18.40 -10.64
CA PRO A 14 1.62 17.01 -10.89
C PRO A 14 2.86 16.58 -10.09
N VAL A 15 2.89 15.33 -9.66
CA VAL A 15 4.05 14.69 -9.08
C VAL A 15 4.94 14.16 -10.21
N GLU A 16 6.23 14.44 -10.13
CA GLU A 16 7.23 13.90 -11.06
C GLU A 16 7.84 12.63 -10.48
N THR A 17 8.03 11.61 -11.33
CA THR A 17 8.70 10.35 -10.94
C THR A 17 10.07 10.61 -10.33
N ALA A 18 10.83 11.59 -10.84
CA ALA A 18 12.13 11.97 -10.28
C ALA A 18 12.07 12.40 -8.81
N THR A 19 10.93 12.93 -8.34
CA THR A 19 10.72 13.24 -6.93
C THR A 19 10.53 11.98 -6.10
N LEU A 20 9.76 11.02 -6.61
CA LEU A 20 9.55 9.71 -5.99
C LEU A 20 10.85 8.90 -5.94
N ASP A 21 11.66 8.97 -7.00
CA ASP A 21 12.99 8.32 -7.05
C ASP A 21 13.91 8.86 -5.96
N ARG A 22 13.91 10.19 -5.72
CA ARG A 22 14.67 10.79 -4.61
C ARG A 22 14.16 10.33 -3.25
N MET A 23 12.84 10.19 -3.07
CA MET A 23 12.27 9.64 -1.83
C MET A 23 12.69 8.18 -1.62
N ALA A 24 12.67 7.37 -2.69
CA ALA A 24 13.12 5.98 -2.63
C ALA A 24 14.62 5.87 -2.32
N ALA A 25 15.45 6.73 -2.93
CA ALA A 25 16.89 6.76 -2.71
C ALA A 25 17.30 7.13 -1.27
N ALA A 26 16.40 7.66 -0.45
CA ALA A 26 16.65 7.93 0.97
C ALA A 26 16.56 6.68 1.86
N MET A 27 16.01 5.57 1.36
CA MET A 27 15.82 4.33 2.12
C MET A 27 16.20 3.06 1.32
N PRO A 28 17.38 3.02 0.68
CA PRO A 28 17.75 1.96 -0.27
C PRO A 28 17.82 0.57 0.37
N TYR A 29 18.13 0.49 1.67
CA TYR A 29 18.21 -0.75 2.44
C TYR A 29 16.86 -1.47 2.59
N ARG A 30 15.74 -0.83 2.23
CA ARG A 30 14.40 -1.43 2.27
C ARG A 30 13.98 -2.09 0.96
N GLY A 31 14.76 -1.95 -0.11
CA GLY A 31 14.38 -2.38 -1.46
C GLY A 31 15.35 -3.30 -2.19
N PRO A 32 16.01 -4.30 -1.56
CA PRO A 32 16.99 -5.14 -2.25
C PRO A 32 16.37 -5.96 -3.40
N ASP A 33 15.05 -6.22 -3.37
CA ASP A 33 14.32 -6.94 -4.43
C ASP A 33 13.69 -5.99 -5.48
N GLY A 34 14.08 -4.72 -5.43
CA GLY A 34 13.74 -3.71 -6.42
C GLY A 34 12.77 -2.65 -5.93
N ILE A 35 12.60 -1.65 -6.78
CA ILE A 35 11.86 -0.42 -6.47
C ILE A 35 10.85 -0.19 -7.59
N THR A 36 9.64 0.20 -7.22
CA THR A 36 8.61 0.64 -8.15
C THR A 36 7.98 1.91 -7.63
N VAL A 37 7.82 2.89 -8.51
CA VAL A 37 7.16 4.16 -8.23
C VAL A 37 6.21 4.46 -9.38
N GLU A 38 5.10 5.10 -9.08
CA GLU A 38 4.11 5.55 -10.07
C GLU A 38 3.64 6.94 -9.67
N ALA A 39 3.53 7.83 -10.65
CA ALA A 39 2.90 9.14 -10.51
C ALA A 39 1.60 9.18 -11.33
N ASP A 40 0.53 9.69 -10.73
CA ASP A 40 -0.77 9.90 -11.35
C ASP A 40 -1.31 11.28 -10.94
N GLY A 41 -1.15 12.26 -11.85
CA GLY A 41 -1.51 13.65 -11.57
C GLY A 41 -0.79 14.17 -10.32
N ALA A 42 -1.54 14.66 -9.34
CA ALA A 42 -0.99 15.22 -8.09
C ALA A 42 -0.59 14.16 -7.04
N ILE A 43 -0.68 12.87 -7.38
CA ILE A 43 -0.38 11.75 -6.50
C ILE A 43 0.85 11.01 -7.01
N GLY A 44 1.71 10.59 -6.09
CA GLY A 44 2.77 9.64 -6.36
C GLY A 44 2.85 8.59 -5.26
N LEU A 45 3.03 7.34 -5.65
CA LEU A 45 3.08 6.18 -4.76
C LEU A 45 4.29 5.32 -5.13
N GLY A 46 4.82 4.58 -4.17
CA GLY A 46 5.89 3.63 -4.47
C GLY A 46 6.17 2.62 -3.38
N GLN A 47 6.89 1.57 -3.77
CA GLN A 47 7.34 0.49 -2.91
C GLN A 47 8.80 0.16 -3.21
N LEU A 48 9.56 -0.04 -2.13
CA LEU A 48 10.88 -0.62 -2.12
C LEU A 48 10.71 -2.03 -1.56
N ARG A 49 10.90 -3.06 -2.38
CA ARG A 49 10.54 -4.43 -2.06
C ARG A 49 11.62 -5.15 -1.28
N LEU A 50 11.19 -5.83 -0.22
CA LEU A 50 11.89 -6.94 0.39
C LEU A 50 10.94 -8.15 0.45
N HIS A 51 11.23 -9.19 -0.32
CA HIS A 51 10.47 -10.44 -0.31
C HIS A 51 10.76 -11.21 0.98
N THR A 52 9.82 -11.17 1.93
CA THR A 52 9.92 -11.89 3.21
C THR A 52 8.94 -13.05 3.33
N THR A 53 7.96 -13.12 2.44
CA THR A 53 6.94 -14.17 2.38
C THR A 53 6.69 -14.58 0.92
N PRO A 54 6.21 -15.81 0.64
CA PRO A 54 5.81 -16.21 -0.71
C PRO A 54 4.75 -15.29 -1.33
N GLU A 55 3.80 -14.82 -0.52
CA GLU A 55 2.70 -13.93 -0.94
C GLU A 55 3.18 -12.55 -1.41
N ALA A 56 4.36 -12.12 -0.97
CA ALA A 56 4.96 -10.86 -1.39
C ALA A 56 5.56 -10.92 -2.81
N ILE A 57 5.81 -12.13 -3.32
CA ILE A 57 6.43 -12.33 -4.64
C ILE A 57 5.38 -12.18 -5.73
N GLY A 58 5.69 -11.40 -6.77
CA GLY A 58 4.80 -11.24 -7.94
C GLY A 58 3.62 -10.28 -7.72
N ALA A 59 3.60 -9.54 -6.61
CA ALA A 59 2.58 -8.54 -6.30
C ALA A 59 3.17 -7.11 -6.23
N PRO A 60 3.66 -6.53 -7.36
CA PRO A 60 4.26 -5.21 -7.34
C PRO A 60 3.22 -4.14 -6.95
N LEU A 61 3.67 -3.16 -6.16
CA LEU A 61 2.89 -1.98 -5.80
C LEU A 61 3.48 -0.73 -6.48
N PRO A 62 2.67 0.30 -6.81
CA PRO A 62 1.27 0.48 -6.40
C PRO A 62 0.26 -0.48 -7.04
N ARG A 63 -0.72 -0.94 -6.26
CA ARG A 63 -1.84 -1.75 -6.76
C ARG A 63 -3.07 -0.88 -6.92
N TRP A 64 -3.58 -0.79 -8.14
CA TRP A 64 -4.83 -0.11 -8.43
C TRP A 64 -6.03 -1.05 -8.32
N SER A 65 -7.17 -0.50 -7.90
CA SER A 65 -8.47 -1.16 -8.04
C SER A 65 -8.81 -1.35 -9.51
N ALA A 66 -9.72 -2.28 -9.81
CA ALA A 66 -10.13 -2.57 -11.18
C ALA A 66 -10.72 -1.34 -11.91
N ASP A 67 -11.36 -0.44 -11.17
CA ASP A 67 -11.93 0.81 -11.70
C ASP A 67 -10.95 2.00 -11.65
N ARG A 68 -9.69 1.78 -11.23
CA ARG A 68 -8.64 2.78 -11.01
C ARG A 68 -9.04 3.95 -10.10
N ARG A 69 -9.98 3.72 -9.17
CA ARG A 69 -10.39 4.75 -8.21
C ARG A 69 -9.67 4.66 -6.87
N CYS A 70 -9.07 3.51 -6.57
CA CYS A 70 -8.22 3.34 -5.40
C CYS A 70 -6.82 2.85 -5.82
N ALA A 71 -5.78 3.30 -5.13
CA ALA A 71 -4.42 2.79 -5.28
C ALA A 71 -3.78 2.51 -3.93
N LEU A 72 -3.14 1.36 -3.76
CA LEU A 72 -2.52 0.91 -2.51
C LEU A 72 -1.01 0.76 -2.66
N VAL A 73 -0.27 1.23 -1.66
CA VAL A 73 1.08 0.76 -1.32
C VAL A 73 1.09 0.23 0.11
N ALA A 74 1.84 -0.85 0.36
CA ALA A 74 1.86 -1.53 1.65
C ALA A 74 3.20 -2.26 1.92
N ASP A 75 3.58 -2.31 3.19
CA ASP A 75 4.48 -3.31 3.78
C ASP A 75 3.63 -4.08 4.79
N ALA A 76 3.16 -5.27 4.40
CA ALA A 76 2.14 -5.99 5.14
C ALA A 76 2.39 -7.49 5.20
N ARG A 77 2.01 -8.08 6.34
CA ARG A 77 1.87 -9.51 6.59
C ARG A 77 0.58 -9.68 7.37
N LEU A 78 -0.46 -10.23 6.74
CA LEU A 78 -1.74 -10.44 7.40
C LEU A 78 -1.79 -11.84 8.03
N ASP A 79 -2.28 -11.92 9.26
CA ASP A 79 -2.43 -13.16 10.02
C ASP A 79 -3.82 -13.79 9.81
N ASN A 80 -4.86 -12.98 9.65
CA ASN A 80 -6.24 -13.44 9.46
C ASN A 80 -6.64 -13.62 7.99
N ARG A 81 -5.71 -14.12 7.16
CA ARG A 81 -5.90 -14.22 5.71
C ARG A 81 -7.11 -15.07 5.33
N THR A 82 -7.28 -16.24 5.96
CA THR A 82 -8.40 -17.14 5.68
C THR A 82 -9.75 -16.45 5.88
N ASP A 83 -9.93 -15.75 7.01
CA ASP A 83 -11.17 -15.03 7.30
C ASP A 83 -11.42 -13.90 6.28
N LEU A 84 -10.37 -13.16 5.92
CA LEU A 84 -10.47 -12.08 4.93
C LEU A 84 -10.79 -12.62 3.53
N ILE A 85 -10.17 -13.73 3.13
CA ILE A 85 -10.42 -14.41 1.86
C ILE A 85 -11.90 -14.81 1.75
N ASP A 86 -12.43 -15.44 2.79
CA ASP A 86 -13.82 -15.90 2.83
C ASP A 86 -14.79 -14.72 2.80
N VAL A 87 -14.57 -13.73 3.66
CA VAL A 87 -15.46 -12.56 3.75
C VAL A 87 -15.42 -11.75 2.45
N LEU A 88 -14.25 -11.51 1.88
CA LEU A 88 -14.06 -10.71 0.66
C LEU A 88 -14.29 -11.50 -0.63
N ALA A 89 -14.53 -12.81 -0.54
CA ALA A 89 -14.71 -13.71 -1.68
C ALA A 89 -13.55 -13.65 -2.69
N LEU A 90 -12.31 -13.73 -2.19
CA LEU A 90 -11.08 -13.68 -2.99
C LEU A 90 -10.47 -15.07 -3.20
N PRO A 91 -9.58 -15.25 -4.19
CA PRO A 91 -8.80 -16.48 -4.32
C PRO A 91 -7.96 -16.79 -3.07
N SER A 92 -7.78 -18.07 -2.77
CA SER A 92 -7.01 -18.51 -1.59
C SER A 92 -5.54 -18.09 -1.60
N ASP A 93 -4.99 -17.84 -2.79
CA ASP A 93 -3.62 -17.41 -3.03
C ASP A 93 -3.49 -15.89 -3.20
N ALA A 94 -4.54 -15.11 -2.91
CA ALA A 94 -4.48 -13.66 -2.98
C ALA A 94 -3.37 -13.10 -2.08
N PRO A 95 -2.52 -12.19 -2.61
CA PRO A 95 -1.46 -11.56 -1.82
C PRO A 95 -2.06 -10.59 -0.80
N ASP A 96 -1.35 -10.33 0.29
CA ASP A 96 -1.83 -9.46 1.38
C ASP A 96 -2.21 -8.05 0.91
N SER A 97 -1.52 -7.53 -0.11
CA SER A 97 -1.89 -6.25 -0.73
C SER A 97 -3.25 -6.28 -1.44
N HIS A 98 -3.67 -7.42 -1.98
CA HIS A 98 -5.00 -7.58 -2.57
C HIS A 98 -6.07 -7.65 -1.48
N LEU A 99 -5.82 -8.40 -0.40
CA LEU A 99 -6.70 -8.46 0.76
C LEU A 99 -6.90 -7.06 1.37
N LEU A 100 -5.81 -6.31 1.56
CA LEU A 100 -5.85 -4.93 2.07
C LEU A 100 -6.68 -3.99 1.18
N LEU A 101 -6.44 -4.00 -0.13
CA LEU A 101 -7.16 -3.10 -1.04
C LEU A 101 -8.64 -3.46 -1.07
N ALA A 102 -8.99 -4.74 -1.16
CA ALA A 102 -10.39 -5.18 -1.15
C ALA A 102 -11.08 -4.88 0.19
N ALA A 103 -10.37 -5.02 1.31
CA ALA A 103 -10.86 -4.60 2.63
C ALA A 103 -11.16 -3.10 2.66
N TYR A 104 -10.26 -2.26 2.13
CA TYR A 104 -10.51 -0.83 2.01
C TYR A 104 -11.69 -0.51 1.07
N GLU A 105 -11.81 -1.18 -0.08
CA GLU A 105 -12.94 -0.97 -0.98
C GLU A 105 -14.29 -1.31 -0.34
N ARG A 106 -14.32 -2.32 0.54
CA ARG A 106 -15.54 -2.75 1.24
C ARG A 106 -15.88 -1.90 2.45
N TRP A 107 -14.91 -1.58 3.29
CA TRP A 107 -15.13 -0.96 4.61
C TRP A 107 -14.58 0.47 4.72
N GLY A 108 -13.92 0.97 3.68
CA GLY A 108 -13.25 2.26 3.70
C GLY A 108 -12.15 2.30 4.78
N PRO A 109 -11.97 3.45 5.46
CA PRO A 109 -10.97 3.58 6.53
C PRO A 109 -11.19 2.64 7.72
N ALA A 110 -12.42 2.17 7.93
CA ALA A 110 -12.74 1.20 8.98
C ALA A 110 -12.20 -0.21 8.67
N CYS A 111 -11.58 -0.42 7.50
CA CYS A 111 -10.96 -1.71 7.18
C CYS A 111 -9.93 -2.15 8.23
N VAL A 112 -9.28 -1.21 8.92
CA VAL A 112 -8.29 -1.50 9.99
C VAL A 112 -8.86 -2.35 11.13
N ASP A 113 -10.16 -2.25 11.40
CA ASP A 113 -10.84 -3.03 12.44
C ASP A 113 -10.97 -4.52 12.06
N HIS A 114 -10.73 -4.86 10.79
CA HIS A 114 -10.80 -6.21 10.24
C HIS A 114 -9.44 -6.82 9.93
N LEU A 115 -8.34 -6.08 10.10
CA LEU A 115 -6.99 -6.52 9.74
C LEU A 115 -6.23 -6.98 10.97
N MET A 116 -5.72 -8.22 10.94
CA MET A 116 -4.81 -8.75 11.96
C MET A 116 -3.44 -9.02 11.32
N GLY A 117 -2.37 -8.63 12.01
CA GLY A 117 -0.98 -8.82 11.57
C GLY A 117 -0.16 -7.53 11.57
N ASP A 118 0.99 -7.57 10.91
CA ASP A 118 1.95 -6.47 10.86
C ASP A 118 1.79 -5.70 9.54
N PHE A 119 1.34 -4.46 9.58
CA PHE A 119 1.10 -3.69 8.36
C PHE A 119 1.36 -2.20 8.53
N ALA A 120 1.88 -1.60 7.47
CA ALA A 120 1.76 -0.19 7.18
C ALA A 120 1.28 -0.05 5.73
N PHE A 121 0.31 0.81 5.48
CA PHE A 121 -0.20 1.03 4.14
C PHE A 121 -0.63 2.47 3.91
N VAL A 122 -0.71 2.83 2.63
CA VAL A 122 -1.33 4.07 2.16
C VAL A 122 -2.27 3.75 1.00
N VAL A 123 -3.50 4.24 1.08
CA VAL A 123 -4.49 4.19 0.00
C VAL A 123 -4.78 5.60 -0.51
N TRP A 124 -4.63 5.80 -1.81
CA TRP A 124 -5.26 6.92 -2.50
C TRP A 124 -6.69 6.54 -2.88
N ASP A 125 -7.67 7.37 -2.50
CA ASP A 125 -9.08 7.23 -2.83
C ASP A 125 -9.52 8.43 -3.65
N ALA A 126 -9.63 8.23 -4.97
CA ALA A 126 -9.97 9.27 -5.92
C ALA A 126 -11.44 9.72 -5.81
N ARG A 127 -12.34 8.87 -5.29
CA ARG A 127 -13.77 9.22 -5.11
C ARG A 127 -13.92 10.25 -4.01
N ALA A 128 -13.27 10.02 -2.88
CA ALA A 128 -13.28 10.92 -1.73
C ALA A 128 -12.17 11.97 -1.79
N ARG A 129 -11.28 11.93 -2.79
CA ARG A 129 -10.08 12.77 -2.93
C ARG A 129 -9.27 12.84 -1.63
N ARG A 130 -8.86 11.67 -1.13
CA ARG A 130 -8.09 11.57 0.12
C ARG A 130 -7.00 10.52 0.04
N LEU A 131 -5.94 10.75 0.81
CA LEU A 131 -5.00 9.69 1.22
C LEU A 131 -5.41 9.15 2.59
N VAL A 132 -5.45 7.84 2.71
CA VAL A 132 -5.68 7.14 3.98
C VAL A 132 -4.43 6.35 4.31
N ALA A 133 -3.79 6.65 5.42
CA ALA A 133 -2.65 5.90 5.94
C ALA A 133 -3.08 5.05 7.14
N GLY A 134 -2.71 3.78 7.13
CA GLY A 134 -3.01 2.83 8.21
C GLY A 134 -1.75 2.16 8.72
N ARG A 135 -1.72 1.87 10.02
CA ARG A 135 -0.63 1.17 10.72
C ARG A 135 -1.20 0.17 11.70
N ASP A 136 -0.51 -0.95 11.90
CA ASP A 136 -0.89 -1.99 12.85
C ASP A 136 -0.92 -1.51 14.30
N HIS A 137 -1.65 -2.23 15.16
CA HIS A 137 -1.94 -1.91 16.56
C HIS A 137 -0.69 -1.67 17.42
N PHE A 138 0.41 -2.37 17.12
CA PHE A 138 1.66 -2.26 17.88
C PHE A 138 2.71 -1.39 17.18
N GLY A 139 2.41 -0.92 15.97
CA GLY A 139 3.33 -0.18 15.14
C GLY A 139 4.55 -0.99 14.71
N MET A 140 4.39 -2.29 14.46
CA MET A 140 5.48 -3.17 14.02
C MET A 140 6.10 -2.69 12.70
N ARG A 141 5.27 -2.16 11.78
CA ARG A 141 5.75 -1.50 10.55
C ARG A 141 5.77 0.02 10.75
N PRO A 142 6.90 0.73 10.55
CA PRO A 142 6.95 2.18 10.75
C PRO A 142 6.23 2.93 9.63
N LEU A 143 5.52 4.01 9.99
CA LEU A 143 4.88 4.94 9.07
C LEU A 143 5.04 6.37 9.59
N TYR A 144 5.46 7.28 8.72
CA TYR A 144 5.69 8.69 9.02
C TYR A 144 4.88 9.55 8.03
N TYR A 145 4.36 10.68 8.50
CA TYR A 145 3.64 11.65 7.67
C TYR A 145 4.04 13.08 8.06
N VAL A 146 3.90 14.01 7.12
CA VAL A 146 4.18 15.45 7.26
C VAL A 146 3.05 16.23 6.61
#